data_AF-A0A839U3A4-F1
#
_entry.id   AF-A0A839U3A4-F1
#
_cell.length_a   1.000
_cell.length_b   1.000
_cell.length_c   1.000
_cell.angle_alpha   90.00
_cell.angle_beta   90.00
_cell.angle_gamma   90.00
#
_symmetry.space_group_name_H-M   'P 1'
#
loop_
_entity.id
_entity.type
_entity.pdbx_description
1 polymer ?
#
loop_
_entity_poly.entity_id
_entity_poly.type
_entity_poly.pdbx_seq_one_letter_code
_entity_poly.pdbx_strand_id
1 'polypeptide(L)' 'MADKLNDEQTYDRLYAALIALGGEEGQTVRGDTSLKAARQALVLLQMGLLKAMDDDSDRNVAIKAPGDV' A
#
# COMPACT_ATOMS: atom_id res chain seq x y z
N MET A 1 1.56 1.43 25.48
CA MET A 1 2.34 1.13 24.25
C MET A 1 1.33 0.63 23.25
N ALA A 2 1.23 1.21 22.05
CA ALA A 2 0.38 0.61 21.03
C ALA A 2 1.07 -0.68 20.59
N ASP A 3 0.38 -1.82 20.70
CA ASP A 3 0.89 -3.09 20.21
C ASP A 3 1.18 -2.96 18.70
N LYS A 4 2.29 -3.58 18.28
CA LYS A 4 2.63 -3.65 16.85
C LYS A 4 1.54 -4.47 16.14
N LEU A 5 1.19 -4.04 14.93
CA LEU A 5 0.25 -4.78 14.09
C LEU A 5 0.91 -6.07 13.58
N ASN A 6 0.14 -7.15 13.52
CA ASN A 6 0.52 -8.34 12.73
C ASN A 6 0.27 -8.10 11.23
N ASP A 7 0.61 -9.06 10.38
CA ASP A 7 0.54 -8.89 8.93
C ASP A 7 -0.90 -8.73 8.42
N GLU A 8 -1.85 -9.49 8.96
CA GLU A 8 -3.29 -9.36 8.64
C GLU A 8 -3.83 -7.98 9.02
N GLN A 9 -3.54 -7.51 10.23
CA GLN A 9 -3.90 -6.18 10.70
C GLN A 9 -3.23 -5.08 9.87
N THR A 10 -2.01 -5.33 9.39
CA THR A 10 -1.30 -4.41 8.50
C THR A 10 -1.97 -4.36 7.13
N TYR A 11 -2.34 -5.50 6.58
CA TYR A 11 -3.11 -5.59 5.33
C TYR A 11 -4.44 -4.85 5.44
N ASP A 12 -5.23 -5.12 6.50
CA ASP A 12 -6.51 -4.47 6.76
C ASP A 12 -6.36 -2.96 6.87
N ARG A 13 -5.27 -2.50 7.49
CA ARG A 13 -4.99 -1.06 7.62
C ARG A 13 -4.69 -0.41 6.28
N LEU A 14 -3.94 -1.08 5.40
CA LEU A 14 -3.66 -0.60 4.04
C LEU A 14 -4.93 -0.59 3.19
N TYR A 15 -5.76 -1.63 3.31
CA TYR A 15 -7.05 -1.70 2.65
C TYR A 15 -8.00 -0.59 3.11
N ALA A 16 -8.11 -0.36 4.42
CA ALA A 16 -8.91 0.72 4.97
C ALA A 16 -8.45 2.10 4.48
N ALA A 17 -7.14 2.33 4.35
CA ALA A 17 -6.59 3.56 3.78
C ALA A 17 -6.97 3.73 2.30
N LEU A 18 -6.96 2.64 1.52
CA LEU A 18 -7.40 2.65 0.12
C LEU A 18 -8.88 3.01 0.00
N ILE A 19 -9.73 2.43 0.85
CA ILE A 19 -11.16 2.74 0.91
C ILE A 19 -11.38 4.20 1.31
N ALA A 20 -10.64 4.71 2.28
CA ALA A 20 -10.74 6.10 2.74
C ALA A 20 -10.33 7.12 1.68
N LEU A 21 -9.41 6.77 0.76
CA LEU A 21 -9.06 7.61 -0.39
C LEU A 21 -10.18 7.70 -1.43
N GLY A 22 -11.09 6.72 -1.45
CA GLY A 22 -12.23 6.70 -2.36
C GLY A 22 -11.84 6.65 -3.84
N GLY A 23 -12.84 6.86 -4.70
CA GLY A 23 -12.72 6.80 -6.16
C GLY A 23 -12.71 8.18 -6.83
N GLU A 24 -12.79 9.25 -6.05
CA GLU A 24 -12.93 10.61 -6.54
C GLU A 24 -11.67 11.07 -7.28
N GLU A 25 -11.89 11.95 -8.25
CA GLU A 25 -10.84 12.63 -9.00
C GLU A 25 -10.50 13.98 -8.37
N GLY A 26 -9.24 14.35 -8.46
CA GLY A 26 -8.80 15.66 -7.99
C GLY A 26 -9.23 16.76 -8.95
N GLN A 27 -9.71 17.89 -8.42
CA GLN A 27 -10.08 19.06 -9.25
C GLN A 27 -8.88 19.63 -10.03
N THR A 28 -7.67 19.48 -9.49
CA THR A 28 -6.43 19.93 -10.12
C THR A 28 -5.61 18.74 -10.56
N VAL A 29 -4.83 18.90 -11.63
CA VAL A 29 -3.92 17.85 -12.14
C VAL A 29 -3.05 17.29 -11.03
N ARG A 30 -2.39 18.15 -10.24
CA ARG A 30 -1.54 17.71 -9.12
C ARG A 30 -2.30 16.87 -8.07
N GLY A 31 -3.55 17.24 -7.78
CA GLY A 31 -4.39 16.51 -6.82
C GLY A 31 -4.81 15.16 -7.38
N ASP A 32 -5.27 15.14 -8.63
CA ASP A 32 -5.71 13.93 -9.30
C ASP A 32 -4.56 12.92 -9.49
N THR A 33 -3.40 13.38 -9.95
CA THR A 33 -2.22 12.52 -10.08
C THR A 33 -1.78 11.97 -8.73
N SER A 34 -1.87 12.77 -7.65
CA SER A 34 -1.51 12.32 -6.31
C SER A 34 -2.48 11.26 -5.79
N LEU A 35 -3.78 11.44 -5.97
CA LEU A 35 -4.81 10.46 -5.57
C LEU A 35 -4.66 9.15 -6.37
N LYS A 36 -4.48 9.25 -7.68
CA LYS A 36 -4.26 8.09 -8.56
C LYS A 36 -2.99 7.33 -8.17
N ALA A 37 -1.88 8.03 -7.92
CA ALA A 37 -0.63 7.41 -7.47
C ALA A 37 -0.76 6.76 -6.09
N ALA A 38 -1.42 7.42 -5.13
CA ALA A 38 -1.64 6.87 -3.79
C ALA A 38 -2.45 5.57 -3.83
N ARG A 39 -3.53 5.53 -4.63
CA ARG A 39 -4.32 4.31 -4.83
C ARG A 39 -3.50 3.18 -5.42
N GLN A 40 -2.74 3.45 -6.47
CA GLN A 40 -1.86 2.45 -7.09
C GLN A 40 -0.82 1.93 -6.11
N ALA A 41 -0.18 2.81 -5.36
CA ALA A 41 0.81 2.42 -4.35
C ALA A 41 0.19 1.53 -3.27
N LEU A 42 -0.98 1.88 -2.73
CA LEU A 42 -1.65 1.06 -1.71
C LEU A 42 -2.05 -0.32 -2.21
N VAL A 43 -2.53 -0.43 -3.46
CA VAL A 43 -2.83 -1.72 -4.08
C VAL A 43 -1.57 -2.56 -4.25
N LEU A 44 -0.48 -1.96 -4.73
CA LEU A 44 0.82 -2.64 -4.87
C LEU A 44 1.35 -3.12 -3.52
N LEU A 45 1.29 -2.29 -2.49
CA LEU A 45 1.69 -2.64 -1.13
C LEU A 45 0.89 -3.82 -0.59
N GLN A 46 -0.43 -3.81 -0.78
CA GLN A 46 -1.31 -4.93 -0.38
C GLN A 46 -0.93 -6.23 -1.07
N MET A 47 -0.73 -6.21 -2.39
CA MET A 47 -0.35 -7.42 -3.15
C MET A 47 1.04 -7.93 -2.78
N GLY A 48 2.01 -7.03 -2.62
CA GLY A 48 3.37 -7.43 -2.25
C GLY A 48 3.48 -7.91 -0.81
N LEU A 49 2.60 -7.45 0.10
CA LEU A 49 2.49 -7.98 1.45
C LEU A 49 1.89 -9.39 1.44
N LEU A 50 0.79 -9.60 0.70
CA LEU A 50 0.20 -10.94 0.55
C LEU A 50 1.22 -11.94 0.01
N LYS A 51 1.97 -11.55 -1.03
CA LYS A 51 3.02 -12.40 -1.57
C LYS A 51 4.14 -12.68 -0.56
N ALA A 52 4.55 -11.67 0.21
CA ALA A 52 5.55 -11.86 1.26
C ALA A 52 5.07 -12.84 2.34
N MET A 53 3.79 -12.78 2.72
CA MET A 53 3.17 -13.74 3.63
C MET A 53 3.14 -15.16 3.05
N ASP A 54 2.76 -15.31 1.78
CA ASP A 54 2.74 -16.61 1.09
C ASP A 54 4.14 -17.23 0.96
N ASP A 55 5.16 -16.40 0.69
CA ASP A 55 6.54 -16.81 0.48
C ASP A 55 7.35 -16.91 1.80
N ASP A 56 6.75 -16.64 2.97
CA ASP A 56 7.43 -16.50 4.28
C ASP A 56 8.66 -15.58 4.20
N SER A 57 8.48 -14.42 3.55
CA SER A 57 9.53 -13.46 3.24
C SER A 57 9.41 -12.18 4.06
N ASP A 58 10.55 -11.68 4.54
CA ASP A 58 10.63 -10.38 5.21
C ASP A 58 10.40 -9.18 4.27
N ARG A 59 10.29 -9.40 2.95
CA ARG A 59 10.31 -8.34 1.94
C ARG A 59 9.02 -8.26 1.14
N ASN A 60 8.36 -7.10 1.24
CA ASN A 60 7.32 -6.73 0.30
C ASN A 60 7.93 -6.45 -1.08
N VAL A 61 7.79 -7.41 -2.00
CA VAL A 61 8.39 -7.37 -3.35
C VAL A 61 7.89 -6.21 -4.23
N ALA A 62 6.77 -5.58 -3.86
CA ALA A 62 6.27 -4.40 -4.57
C ALA A 62 7.07 -3.13 -4.23
N ILE A 63 7.86 -3.16 -3.15
CA ILE A 63 8.77 -2.08 -2.77
C ILE A 63 10.17 -2.44 -3.28
N LYS A 64 10.67 -1.68 -4.25
CA LYS A 64 12.09 -1.74 -4.61
C LYS A 64 12.89 -1.03 -3.52
N ALA A 65 13.93 -1.67 -3.00
CA ALA A 65 14.84 -0.99 -2.09
C ALA A 65 15.55 0.16 -2.82
N PRO A 66 15.94 1.25 -2.14
CA PRO A 66 16.81 2.26 -2.72
C PRO A 66 18.16 1.60 -3.06
N GLY A 67 18.34 1.19 -4.31
CA GLY A 67 19.50 0.41 -4.78
C GLY A 67 19.18 -0.64 -5.86
N ASP A 68 17.92 -1.07 -5.97
CA ASP A 68 17.49 -2.10 -6.94
C ASP A 68 17.00 -1.49 -8.29
N VAL A 69 17.71 -0.47 -8.80
CA VAL A 69 17.38 0.21 -10.07
C VAL A 69 18.15 -0.40 -11.24
#